data_AF-A0A9P0PKM1-F1
#
_entry.id   AF-A0A9P0PKM1-F1
#
_cell.length_a   1.000
_cell.length_b   1.000
_cell.length_c   1.000
_cell.angle_alpha   90.00
_cell.angle_beta   90.00
_cell.angle_gamma   90.00
#
_symmetry.space_group_name_H-M   'P 1'
#
loop_
_entity.id
_entity.type
_entity.pdbx_description
1 polymer ?
#
loop_
_entity_poly.entity_id
_entity_poly.type
_entity_poly.pdbx_seq_one_letter_code
_entity_poly.pdbx_strand_id
1 'polypeptide(L)'
;MKTKPIRYFGDIRYTDLENPLKRSICWKVIQNTYKKQTKTIDCLRAKSRRQANKIWSLQALTNHLKRMNTISENAQHKLDGSIAEDIFNKIQRGRKKEKYSAELRRFALTLHFYSKKAYNYVRTNLNKILPHTSTITKWYATVNGSPRFLTEALQALKIKVTEARNQKKKILCNLVFDEMCIMKNVEWDGKRTYGYVDLGIGDAGDTGDTVEEAREALVFMLVALNCSWKIPVGYFLINGLTGAEKANLLEFRVRPLIRCHSYINYI
;
A
#
# COMPACT_ATOMS: atom_id res chain seq x y z
N MET A 1 72.19 19.01 2.42
CA MET A 1 70.88 18.45 2.01
C MET A 1 70.06 19.54 1.32
N LYS A 2 69.62 19.34 0.07
CA LYS A 2 68.79 20.31 -0.65
C LYS A 2 67.39 20.36 -0.01
N THR A 3 66.97 21.53 0.47
CA THR A 3 65.64 21.75 1.01
C THR A 3 64.59 21.61 -0.11
N LYS A 4 63.58 20.76 0.09
CA LYS A 4 62.47 20.64 -0.86
C LYS A 4 61.71 21.98 -0.95
N PRO A 5 61.34 22.44 -2.16
CA PRO A 5 60.58 23.67 -2.33
C PRO A 5 59.14 23.51 -1.81
N ILE A 6 58.65 24.49 -1.05
CA ILE A 6 57.29 24.53 -0.51
C ILE A 6 56.34 24.98 -1.63
N ARG A 7 55.57 24.04 -2.21
CA ARG A 7 54.65 24.32 -3.32
C ARG A 7 53.18 24.17 -2.91
N TYR A 8 52.90 23.25 -2.01
CA TYR A 8 51.56 22.93 -1.52
C TYR A 8 51.48 23.11 -0.01
N PHE A 9 50.27 23.28 0.52
CA PHE A 9 50.06 23.42 1.97
C PHE A 9 50.64 22.23 2.76
N GLY A 10 50.52 21.00 2.22
CA GLY A 10 51.08 19.80 2.84
C GLY A 10 52.61 19.73 2.88
N ASP A 11 53.31 20.62 2.16
CA ASP A 11 54.78 20.69 2.18
C ASP A 11 55.30 21.55 3.36
N ILE A 12 54.43 22.25 4.08
CA ILE A 12 54.80 23.17 5.17
C ILE A 12 55.09 22.37 6.45
N ARG A 13 56.30 22.52 7.00
CA ARG A 13 56.67 21.94 8.30
C ARG A 13 56.79 23.05 9.35
N TYR A 14 56.70 22.65 10.62
CA TYR A 14 56.82 23.58 11.74
C TYR A 14 58.12 24.40 11.70
N THR A 15 59.26 23.73 11.43
CA THR A 15 60.57 24.36 11.31
C THR A 15 60.68 25.37 10.16
N ASP A 16 59.82 25.26 9.14
CA ASP A 16 59.78 26.21 8.03
C ASP A 16 59.03 27.51 8.41
N LEU A 17 58.30 27.55 9.53
CA LEU A 17 57.63 28.74 10.07
C LEU A 17 58.53 29.57 11.00
N GLU A 18 59.60 28.99 11.53
CA GLU A 18 60.57 29.67 12.41
C GLU A 18 61.46 30.63 11.61
N ASN A 19 61.78 30.29 10.35
CA ASN A 19 62.61 31.13 9.48
C ASN A 19 61.79 32.27 8.83
N PRO A 20 62.19 33.56 9.00
CA PRO A 20 61.43 34.71 8.46
C PRO A 20 61.23 34.69 6.95
N LEU A 21 62.23 34.25 6.18
CA LEU A 21 62.18 34.22 4.71
C LEU A 21 61.23 33.12 4.22
N LYS A 22 61.24 31.96 4.87
CA LYS A 22 60.33 30.85 4.55
C LYS A 22 58.90 31.12 5.00
N ARG A 23 58.72 31.81 6.14
CA ARG A 23 57.40 32.19 6.68
C ARG A 23 56.56 32.98 5.67
N SER A 24 57.17 33.92 4.94
CA SER A 24 56.50 34.68 3.88
C SER A 24 56.01 33.80 2.73
N ILE A 25 56.80 32.79 2.35
CA ILE A 25 56.46 31.82 1.31
C ILE A 25 55.32 30.91 1.78
N CYS A 26 55.41 30.37 3.01
CA CYS A 26 54.37 29.57 3.64
C CYS A 26 53.05 30.35 3.70
N TRP A 27 53.09 31.61 4.15
CA TRP A 27 51.92 32.48 4.21
C TRP A 27 51.23 32.64 2.85
N LYS A 28 52.00 32.88 1.78
CA LYS A 28 51.46 32.96 0.41
C LYS A 28 50.83 31.65 -0.04
N VAL A 29 51.45 30.51 0.25
CA VAL A 29 50.91 29.18 -0.09
C VAL A 29 49.62 28.90 0.68
N ILE A 30 49.56 29.24 1.98
CA ILE A 30 48.37 29.10 2.81
C ILE A 30 47.23 29.97 2.27
N GLN A 31 47.47 31.26 2.04
CA GLN A 31 46.47 32.20 1.50
C GLN A 31 45.93 31.75 0.14
N ASN A 32 46.81 31.31 -0.75
CA ASN A 32 46.41 30.80 -2.07
C ASN A 32 45.61 29.50 -1.97
N THR A 33 46.00 28.59 -1.08
CA THR A 33 45.29 27.32 -0.86
C THR A 33 43.91 27.57 -0.26
N TYR A 34 43.82 28.41 0.76
CA TYR A 34 42.57 28.83 1.37
C TYR A 34 41.63 29.42 0.32
N LYS A 35 42.09 30.40 -0.47
CA LYS A 35 41.32 31.05 -1.54
C LYS A 35 40.84 30.08 -2.62
N LYS A 36 41.66 29.09 -3.00
CA LYS A 36 41.26 28.01 -3.93
C LYS A 36 40.18 27.12 -3.33
N GLN A 37 40.33 26.74 -2.06
CA GLN A 37 39.36 25.90 -1.36
C GLN A 37 38.02 26.61 -1.18
N THR A 38 37.99 27.89 -0.76
CA THR A 38 36.75 28.66 -0.63
C THR A 38 36.01 28.76 -1.96
N LYS A 39 36.72 29.12 -3.04
CA LYS A 39 36.14 29.15 -4.40
C LYS A 39 35.54 27.81 -4.81
N THR A 40 36.21 26.71 -4.49
CA THR A 40 35.74 25.36 -4.82
C THR A 40 34.48 25.03 -4.02
N ILE A 41 34.46 25.33 -2.72
CA ILE A 41 33.30 25.14 -1.84
C ILE A 41 32.11 25.96 -2.34
N ASP A 42 32.32 27.22 -2.72
CA ASP A 42 31.24 28.08 -3.24
C ASP A 42 30.70 27.57 -4.57
N CYS A 43 31.58 27.12 -5.47
CA CYS A 43 31.17 26.52 -6.73
C CYS A 43 30.37 25.22 -6.52
N LEU A 44 30.80 24.36 -5.60
CA LEU A 44 30.10 23.12 -5.25
C LEU A 44 28.74 23.40 -4.58
N ARG A 45 28.67 24.36 -3.66
CA ARG A 45 27.41 24.83 -3.05
C ARG A 45 26.45 25.37 -4.12
N ALA A 46 26.94 26.17 -5.06
CA ALA A 46 26.15 26.68 -6.17
C ALA A 46 25.67 25.57 -7.12
N LYS A 47 26.51 24.58 -7.42
CA LYS A 47 26.11 23.39 -8.22
C LYS A 47 25.06 22.57 -7.51
N SER A 48 25.24 22.28 -6.23
CA SER A 48 24.27 21.56 -5.39
C SER A 48 22.93 22.30 -5.33
N ARG A 49 22.95 23.63 -5.12
CA ARG A 49 21.73 24.47 -5.16
C ARG A 49 21.05 24.44 -6.53
N ARG A 50 21.81 24.56 -7.63
CA ARG A 50 21.26 24.48 -9.00
C ARG A 50 20.68 23.10 -9.32
N GLN A 51 21.31 22.02 -8.86
CA GLN A 51 20.81 20.66 -9.03
C GLN A 51 19.53 20.43 -8.22
N ALA A 52 19.48 20.89 -6.97
CA ALA A 52 18.27 20.87 -6.16
C ALA A 52 17.13 21.67 -6.81
N ASN A 53 17.45 22.83 -7.39
CA ASN A 53 16.46 23.68 -8.08
C ASN A 53 16.04 23.11 -9.45
N LYS A 54 16.87 22.30 -10.13
CA LYS A 54 16.52 21.64 -11.40
C LYS A 54 15.45 20.57 -11.24
N ILE A 55 15.29 20.01 -10.04
CA ILE A 55 14.29 18.99 -9.72
C ILE A 55 13.43 19.51 -8.56
N TRP A 56 12.66 20.58 -8.80
CA TRP A 56 11.82 21.19 -7.76
C TRP A 56 10.43 20.52 -7.70
N SER A 57 9.83 20.11 -8.80
CA SER A 57 8.53 19.41 -8.77
C SER A 57 8.39 18.46 -9.94
N LEU A 58 7.47 17.48 -9.80
CA LEU A 58 7.10 16.61 -10.92
C LEU A 58 6.60 17.48 -12.08
N GLN A 59 5.78 18.50 -11.82
CA GLN A 59 5.31 19.46 -12.82
C GLN A 59 6.47 20.17 -13.56
N ALA A 60 7.51 20.61 -12.85
CA ALA A 60 8.67 21.24 -13.46
C ALA A 60 9.44 20.24 -14.36
N LEU A 61 9.56 18.98 -13.92
CA LEU A 61 10.14 17.90 -14.72
C LEU A 61 9.29 17.63 -15.97
N THR A 62 7.97 17.46 -15.83
CA THR A 62 7.06 17.18 -16.94
C THR A 62 7.07 18.31 -17.96
N ASN A 63 7.05 19.56 -17.50
CA ASN A 63 7.17 20.74 -18.38
C ASN A 63 8.54 20.80 -19.09
N HIS A 64 9.62 20.41 -18.42
CA HIS A 64 10.94 20.33 -19.05
C HIS A 64 10.98 19.24 -20.14
N LEU A 65 10.44 18.05 -19.85
CA LEU A 65 10.35 16.94 -20.78
C LEU A 65 9.42 17.24 -21.96
N LYS A 66 8.37 18.05 -21.75
CA LYS A 66 7.53 18.60 -22.83
C LYS A 66 8.34 19.54 -23.73
N ARG A 67 9.11 20.47 -23.16
CA ARG A 67 10.00 21.36 -23.94
C ARG A 67 11.06 20.59 -24.73
N MET A 68 11.47 19.43 -24.24
CA MET A 68 12.40 18.52 -24.93
C MET A 68 11.73 17.57 -25.92
N ASN A 69 10.39 17.62 -26.07
CA ASN A 69 9.61 16.75 -26.96
C ASN A 69 9.75 15.24 -26.66
N THR A 70 10.10 14.87 -25.42
CA THR A 70 10.31 13.48 -25.00
C THR A 70 9.06 12.82 -24.41
N ILE A 71 8.00 13.59 -24.12
CA ILE A 71 6.76 13.10 -23.52
C ILE A 71 5.56 13.67 -24.28
N SER A 72 4.53 12.84 -24.51
CA SER A 72 3.26 13.26 -25.10
C SER A 72 2.37 14.00 -24.11
N GLU A 73 1.48 14.85 -24.63
CA GLU A 73 0.52 15.62 -23.79
C GLU A 73 -0.39 14.70 -22.95
N ASN A 74 -0.75 13.53 -23.49
CA ASN A 74 -1.51 12.50 -22.77
C ASN A 74 -0.72 11.87 -21.61
N ALA A 75 0.59 11.68 -21.76
CA ALA A 75 1.44 11.14 -20.71
C ALA A 75 1.64 12.14 -19.56
N GLN A 76 1.71 13.45 -19.87
CA GLN A 76 1.69 14.50 -18.86
C GLN A 76 0.40 14.47 -18.04
N HIS A 77 -0.74 14.44 -18.71
CA HIS A 77 -2.04 14.42 -18.04
C HIS A 77 -2.25 13.18 -17.15
N LYS A 78 -1.57 12.08 -17.45
CA LYS A 78 -1.56 10.86 -16.62
C LYS A 78 -0.60 10.94 -15.43
N LEU A 79 0.40 11.80 -15.49
CA LEU A 79 1.37 11.99 -14.40
C LEU A 79 0.85 13.02 -13.40
N ASP A 80 0.28 14.12 -13.89
CA ASP A 80 -0.30 15.19 -13.09
C ASP A 80 -1.56 14.69 -12.35
N GLY A 81 -1.62 14.88 -11.03
CA GLY A 81 -2.75 14.45 -10.19
C GLY A 81 -2.83 12.94 -9.95
N SER A 82 -1.81 12.17 -10.32
CA SER A 82 -1.79 10.71 -10.17
C SER A 82 -0.99 10.25 -8.94
N ILE A 83 -1.07 8.95 -8.64
CA ILE A 83 -0.20 8.29 -7.66
C ILE A 83 1.29 8.53 -7.95
N ALA A 84 1.68 8.76 -9.21
CA ALA A 84 3.06 9.06 -9.57
C ALA A 84 3.54 10.39 -8.97
N GLU A 85 2.66 11.39 -8.86
CA GLU A 85 2.95 12.68 -8.22
C GLU A 85 3.18 12.51 -6.71
N ASP A 86 2.31 11.75 -6.05
CA ASP A 86 2.46 11.39 -4.64
C ASP A 86 3.77 10.64 -4.37
N ILE A 87 4.11 9.68 -5.22
CA ILE A 87 5.37 8.94 -5.12
C ILE A 87 6.56 9.87 -5.34
N PHE A 88 6.53 10.71 -6.38
CA PHE A 88 7.61 11.63 -6.70
C PHE A 88 7.88 12.64 -5.58
N ASN A 89 6.81 13.24 -5.04
CA ASN A 89 6.90 14.16 -3.91
C ASN A 89 7.51 13.47 -2.67
N LYS A 90 7.20 12.19 -2.43
CA LYS A 90 7.80 11.40 -1.36
C LYS A 90 9.26 11.02 -1.62
N ILE A 91 9.66 10.78 -2.88
CA ILE A 91 11.06 10.58 -3.26
C ILE A 91 11.86 11.82 -2.90
N GLN A 92 11.35 12.99 -3.29
CA GLN A 92 12.07 14.26 -3.15
C GLN A 92 12.18 14.75 -1.71
N ARG A 93 11.11 14.61 -0.91
CA ARG A 93 11.06 15.05 0.49
C ARG A 93 11.75 14.07 1.46
N GLY A 94 12.12 12.89 0.99
CA GLY A 94 12.61 11.80 1.84
C GLY A 94 11.52 11.20 2.72
N ARG A 95 11.90 10.19 3.50
CA ARG A 95 10.97 9.43 4.36
C ARG A 95 10.52 10.26 5.55
N LYS A 96 9.28 10.72 5.53
CA LYS A 96 8.59 11.32 6.68
C LYS A 96 7.52 10.37 7.24
N LYS A 97 7.24 10.47 8.54
CA LYS A 97 6.15 9.75 9.22
C LYS A 97 4.79 10.37 8.89
N GLU A 98 4.45 10.44 7.61
CA GLU A 98 3.19 10.98 7.13
C GLU A 98 2.17 9.87 6.86
N LYS A 99 0.87 10.20 6.98
CA LYS A 99 -0.21 9.28 6.61
C LYS A 99 -0.15 9.00 5.10
N TYR A 100 -0.48 7.78 4.69
CA TYR A 100 -0.58 7.42 3.27
C TYR A 100 -1.90 7.94 2.71
N SER A 101 -1.88 8.50 1.49
CA SER A 101 -3.08 8.90 0.77
C SER A 101 -3.96 7.68 0.48
N ALA A 102 -5.27 7.90 0.33
CA ALA A 102 -6.23 6.83 0.04
C ALA A 102 -5.89 6.11 -1.27
N GLU A 103 -5.45 6.86 -2.29
CA GLU A 103 -5.04 6.29 -3.58
C GLU A 103 -3.80 5.41 -3.47
N LEU A 104 -2.77 5.88 -2.76
CA LEU A 104 -1.55 5.11 -2.54
C LEU A 104 -1.82 3.87 -1.69
N ARG A 105 -2.73 3.95 -0.71
CA ARG A 105 -3.21 2.80 0.07
C ARG A 105 -3.90 1.79 -0.84
N ARG A 106 -4.83 2.23 -1.71
CA ARG A 106 -5.54 1.37 -2.67
C ARG A 106 -4.56 0.68 -3.62
N PHE A 107 -3.61 1.43 -4.18
CA PHE A 107 -2.56 0.90 -5.05
C PHE A 107 -1.72 -0.17 -4.33
N ALA A 108 -1.22 0.14 -3.14
CA ALA A 108 -0.40 -0.79 -2.36
C ALA A 108 -1.15 -2.07 -2.00
N LEU A 109 -2.41 -1.97 -1.56
CA LEU A 109 -3.25 -3.12 -1.24
C LEU A 109 -3.52 -3.98 -2.48
N THR A 110 -3.84 -3.35 -3.61
CA THR A 110 -4.14 -4.06 -4.87
C THR A 110 -2.91 -4.80 -5.40
N LEU A 111 -1.75 -4.13 -5.45
CA LEU A 111 -0.52 -4.75 -5.93
C LEU A 111 -0.06 -5.90 -5.01
N HIS A 112 -0.16 -5.71 -3.70
CA HIS A 112 0.17 -6.75 -2.72
C HIS A 112 -0.79 -7.95 -2.80
N PHE A 113 -2.08 -7.70 -3.02
CA PHE A 113 -3.09 -8.75 -3.23
C PHE A 113 -2.76 -9.61 -4.46
N TYR A 114 -2.43 -8.98 -5.59
CA TYR A 114 -2.06 -9.72 -6.80
C TYR A 114 -0.73 -10.48 -6.65
N SER A 115 0.30 -9.86 -6.07
CA SER A 115 1.58 -10.54 -5.83
C SER A 115 2.42 -9.82 -4.79
N LYS A 116 2.67 -10.50 -3.67
CA LYS A 116 3.61 -10.05 -2.63
C LYS A 116 5.03 -9.85 -3.20
N LYS A 117 5.46 -10.71 -4.14
CA LYS A 117 6.78 -10.60 -4.79
C LYS A 117 6.86 -9.34 -5.66
N ALA A 118 5.85 -9.11 -6.50
CA ALA A 118 5.79 -7.89 -7.32
C ALA A 118 5.76 -6.63 -6.47
N TYR A 119 4.97 -6.64 -5.39
CA TYR A 119 4.94 -5.55 -4.42
C TYR A 119 6.32 -5.27 -3.80
N ASN A 120 7.02 -6.31 -3.33
CA ASN A 120 8.35 -6.17 -2.73
C ASN A 120 9.39 -5.67 -3.75
N TYR A 121 9.31 -6.11 -5.00
CA TYR A 121 10.15 -5.63 -6.09
C TYR A 121 9.94 -4.12 -6.32
N VAL A 122 8.69 -3.71 -6.55
CA VAL A 122 8.35 -2.29 -6.78
C VAL A 122 8.74 -1.44 -5.58
N ARG A 123 8.48 -1.92 -4.36
CA ARG A 123 8.88 -1.24 -3.12
C ARG A 123 10.39 -1.03 -3.05
N THR A 124 11.19 -2.02 -3.45
CA THR A 124 12.66 -1.93 -3.40
C THR A 124 13.18 -0.93 -4.43
N ASN A 125 12.64 -0.95 -5.64
CA ASN A 125 13.02 -0.03 -6.71
C ASN A 125 12.58 1.42 -6.46
N LEU A 126 11.46 1.63 -5.74
CA LEU A 126 10.97 2.94 -5.36
C LEU A 126 11.53 3.41 -4.01
N ASN A 127 12.82 3.15 -3.72
CA ASN A 127 13.50 3.57 -2.49
C ASN A 127 12.71 3.28 -1.20
N LYS A 128 11.94 2.19 -1.18
CA LYS A 128 11.11 1.75 -0.05
C LYS A 128 10.16 2.85 0.47
N ILE A 129 9.56 3.61 -0.45
CA ILE A 129 8.55 4.66 -0.20
C ILE A 129 7.16 4.06 0.02
N LEU A 130 6.90 2.93 -0.63
CA LEU A 130 5.67 2.18 -0.41
C LEU A 130 5.62 1.65 1.04
N PRO A 131 4.40 1.48 1.59
CA PRO A 131 4.18 0.95 2.94
C PRO A 131 5.04 -0.28 3.28
N HIS A 132 5.31 -0.50 4.56
CA HIS A 132 5.88 -1.79 4.95
C HIS A 132 4.81 -2.88 4.85
N THR A 133 5.20 -4.12 4.57
CA THR A 133 4.26 -5.26 4.52
C THR A 133 3.44 -5.38 5.80
N SER A 134 4.05 -5.13 6.97
CA SER A 134 3.31 -5.09 8.25
C SER A 134 2.22 -4.01 8.30
N THR A 135 2.43 -2.87 7.65
CA THR A 135 1.41 -1.82 7.52
C THR A 135 0.26 -2.31 6.65
N ILE A 136 0.55 -3.02 5.57
CA ILE A 136 -0.45 -3.63 4.70
C ILE A 136 -1.24 -4.70 5.47
N THR A 137 -0.58 -5.57 6.23
CA THR A 137 -1.25 -6.58 7.06
C THR A 137 -2.20 -5.93 8.06
N LYS A 138 -1.77 -4.82 8.71
CA LYS A 138 -2.65 -4.04 9.60
C LYS A 138 -3.86 -3.46 8.87
N TRP A 139 -3.71 -3.07 7.61
CA TRP A 139 -4.82 -2.57 6.79
C TRP A 139 -5.78 -3.68 6.35
N TYR A 140 -5.33 -4.92 6.19
CA TYR A 140 -6.23 -6.05 5.98
C TYR A 140 -6.99 -6.41 7.26
N ALA A 141 -6.31 -6.34 8.41
CA ALA A 141 -6.90 -6.69 9.72
C ALA A 141 -8.05 -5.76 10.18
N THR A 142 -8.30 -4.64 9.49
CA THR A 142 -9.45 -3.77 9.80
C THR A 142 -10.78 -4.33 9.30
N VAL A 143 -10.76 -5.27 8.34
CA VAL A 143 -11.96 -5.89 7.79
C VAL A 143 -12.28 -7.13 8.62
N ASN A 144 -13.54 -7.26 9.07
CA ASN A 144 -13.92 -8.42 9.85
C ASN A 144 -14.17 -9.62 8.94
N GLY A 145 -13.24 -10.57 8.94
CA GLY A 145 -13.33 -11.80 8.16
C GLY A 145 -13.96 -12.98 8.88
N SER A 146 -14.61 -12.79 10.05
CA SER A 146 -15.24 -13.90 10.79
C SER A 146 -16.34 -14.60 10.00
N PRO A 147 -16.63 -15.89 10.29
CA PRO A 147 -17.78 -16.60 9.74
C PRO A 147 -19.08 -15.85 10.09
N ARG A 148 -19.80 -15.44 9.03
CA ARG A 148 -21.08 -14.71 9.01
C ARG A 148 -21.29 -14.11 7.62
N PHE A 149 -22.40 -13.40 7.45
CA PHE A 149 -22.53 -12.45 6.35
C PHE A 149 -21.60 -11.24 6.55
N LEU A 150 -20.82 -10.97 5.51
CA LEU A 150 -19.85 -9.89 5.44
C LEU A 150 -20.60 -8.57 5.27
N THR A 151 -20.47 -7.68 6.26
CA THR A 151 -21.13 -6.37 6.23
C THR A 151 -20.56 -5.49 5.12
N GLU A 152 -19.27 -5.62 4.84
CA GLU A 152 -18.58 -4.91 3.76
C GLU A 152 -19.10 -5.35 2.38
N ALA A 153 -19.39 -6.64 2.19
CA ALA A 153 -19.96 -7.16 0.95
C ALA A 153 -21.38 -6.60 0.74
N LEU A 154 -22.19 -6.54 1.80
CA LEU A 154 -23.54 -5.97 1.76
C LEU A 154 -23.53 -4.45 1.53
N GLN A 155 -22.55 -3.73 2.07
CA GLN A 155 -22.35 -2.31 1.79
C GLN A 155 -21.96 -2.08 0.33
N ALA A 156 -21.05 -2.89 -0.22
CA ALA A 156 -20.68 -2.83 -1.64
C ALA A 156 -21.89 -3.11 -2.54
N LEU A 157 -22.73 -4.08 -2.17
CA LEU A 157 -23.97 -4.39 -2.86
C LEU A 157 -24.95 -3.22 -2.85
N LYS A 158 -25.12 -2.54 -1.70
CA LYS A 158 -25.94 -1.33 -1.59
C LYS A 158 -25.47 -0.25 -2.57
N ILE A 159 -24.16 0.01 -2.65
CA ILE A 159 -23.58 0.98 -3.58
C ILE A 159 -23.86 0.58 -5.03
N LYS A 160 -23.70 -0.70 -5.39
CA LYS A 160 -24.00 -1.18 -6.75
C LYS A 160 -25.47 -1.00 -7.11
N VAL A 161 -26.38 -1.30 -6.18
CA VAL A 161 -27.82 -1.15 -6.38
C VAL A 161 -28.21 0.32 -6.52
N THR A 162 -27.61 1.23 -5.73
CA THR A 162 -27.89 2.67 -5.87
C THR A 162 -27.35 3.23 -7.19
N GLU A 163 -26.15 2.82 -7.62
CA GLU A 163 -25.58 3.16 -8.93
C GLU A 163 -26.51 2.72 -10.08
N ALA A 164 -26.99 1.47 -10.04
CA ALA A 164 -27.90 0.96 -11.06
C ALA A 164 -29.26 1.69 -11.05
N ARG A 165 -29.78 2.00 -9.86
CA ARG A 165 -31.04 2.75 -9.71
C ARG A 165 -30.94 4.15 -10.30
N ASN A 166 -29.81 4.83 -10.12
CA ASN A 166 -29.55 6.14 -10.74
C ASN A 166 -29.56 6.04 -12.27
N GLN A 167 -29.14 4.90 -12.82
CA GLN A 167 -29.21 4.58 -14.25
C GLN A 167 -30.57 4.01 -14.69
N LYS A 168 -31.60 4.03 -13.82
CA LYS A 168 -32.93 3.43 -14.04
C LYS A 168 -32.90 1.93 -14.38
N LYS A 169 -31.85 1.22 -13.96
CA LYS A 169 -31.71 -0.23 -14.12
C LYS A 169 -31.99 -0.94 -12.80
N LYS A 170 -32.66 -2.09 -12.87
CA LYS A 170 -32.81 -3.01 -11.72
C LYS A 170 -31.71 -4.05 -11.80
N ILE A 171 -31.09 -4.40 -10.67
CA ILE A 171 -30.13 -5.51 -10.63
C ILE A 171 -30.88 -6.79 -10.30
N LEU A 172 -30.66 -7.83 -11.11
CA LEU A 172 -31.15 -9.18 -10.86
C LEU A 172 -29.95 -10.04 -10.47
N CYS A 173 -30.07 -10.79 -9.37
CA CYS A 173 -29.01 -11.65 -8.87
C CYS A 173 -29.54 -13.06 -8.62
N ASN A 174 -28.73 -14.05 -8.93
CA ASN A 174 -28.88 -15.41 -8.45
C ASN A 174 -28.05 -15.59 -7.17
N LEU A 175 -28.60 -16.26 -6.17
CA LEU A 175 -27.88 -16.68 -4.98
C LEU A 175 -27.37 -18.11 -5.22
N VAL A 176 -26.05 -18.25 -5.21
CA VAL A 176 -25.37 -19.54 -5.31
C VAL A 176 -24.71 -19.83 -3.97
N PHE A 177 -24.82 -21.07 -3.50
CA PHE A 177 -24.11 -21.51 -2.32
C PHE A 177 -23.58 -22.92 -2.55
N ASP A 178 -22.45 -23.22 -1.93
CA ASP A 178 -21.80 -24.53 -2.03
C ASP A 178 -20.97 -24.82 -0.77
N GLU A 179 -20.69 -26.10 -0.56
CA GLU A 179 -19.89 -26.59 0.56
C GLU A 179 -18.48 -26.93 0.08
N MET A 180 -17.49 -26.39 0.77
CA MET A 180 -16.08 -26.64 0.48
C MET A 180 -15.46 -27.39 1.64
N CYS A 181 -14.90 -28.58 1.41
CA CYS A 181 -14.14 -29.29 2.43
C CYS A 181 -12.93 -28.47 2.86
N ILE A 182 -12.74 -28.33 4.16
CA ILE A 182 -11.60 -27.67 4.78
C ILE A 182 -10.80 -28.67 5.62
N MET A 183 -9.51 -28.37 5.82
CA MET A 183 -8.67 -29.17 6.70
C MET A 183 -9.09 -28.93 8.16
N LYS A 184 -9.36 -30.01 8.88
CA LYS A 184 -9.59 -29.97 10.32
C LYS A 184 -8.30 -29.54 11.02
N ASN A 185 -8.31 -28.35 11.59
CA ASN A 185 -7.18 -27.80 12.32
C ASN A 185 -7.66 -26.69 13.25
N VAL A 186 -7.28 -26.77 14.52
CA VAL A 186 -7.63 -25.78 15.53
C VAL A 186 -6.39 -24.93 15.83
N GLU A 187 -6.51 -23.62 15.63
CA GLU A 187 -5.41 -22.68 15.82
C GLU A 187 -5.79 -21.55 16.79
N TRP A 188 -4.83 -21.10 17.59
CA TRP A 188 -4.97 -19.96 18.50
C TRP A 188 -4.09 -18.79 18.05
N ASP A 189 -4.71 -17.67 17.68
CA ASP A 189 -4.01 -16.45 17.23
C ASP A 189 -3.67 -15.49 18.41
N GLY A 190 -3.64 -15.99 19.65
CA GLY A 190 -3.43 -15.16 20.84
C GLY A 190 -4.67 -14.37 21.29
N LYS A 191 -5.71 -14.29 20.47
CA LYS A 191 -6.97 -13.56 20.76
C LYS A 191 -8.22 -14.44 20.66
N ARG A 192 -8.28 -15.30 19.64
CA ARG A 192 -9.43 -16.14 19.32
C ARG A 192 -8.95 -17.50 18.83
N THR A 193 -9.72 -18.53 19.15
CA THR A 193 -9.57 -19.88 18.61
C THR A 193 -10.31 -19.96 17.29
N TYR A 194 -9.66 -20.56 16.30
CA TYR A 194 -10.22 -20.84 14.97
C TYR A 194 -10.23 -22.35 14.75
N GLY A 195 -11.09 -22.84 13.85
CA GLY A 195 -11.16 -24.26 13.48
C GLY A 195 -12.42 -24.99 13.93
N TYR A 196 -13.25 -24.33 14.73
CA TYR A 196 -14.52 -24.87 15.20
C TYR A 196 -15.68 -24.50 14.28
N VAL A 197 -16.79 -25.23 14.41
CA VAL A 197 -18.08 -24.89 13.80
C VAL A 197 -18.51 -23.49 14.26
N ASP A 198 -18.83 -22.63 13.29
CA ASP A 198 -19.25 -21.24 13.51
C ASP A 198 -20.32 -20.85 12.49
N LEU A 199 -21.56 -20.77 12.99
CA LEU A 199 -22.76 -20.38 12.24
C LEU A 199 -23.05 -18.87 12.29
N GLY A 200 -22.09 -18.06 12.74
CA GLY A 200 -22.21 -16.61 12.84
C GLY A 200 -23.24 -16.15 13.89
N ILE A 201 -23.55 -17.01 14.86
CA ILE A 201 -24.29 -16.68 16.07
C ILE A 201 -23.22 -16.37 17.10
N GLY A 202 -22.93 -15.07 17.29
CA GLY A 202 -21.81 -14.62 18.10
C GLY A 202 -21.81 -15.32 19.47
N ASP A 203 -20.62 -15.73 19.90
CA ASP A 203 -20.28 -16.36 21.18
C ASP A 203 -21.50 -16.67 22.05
N ALA A 204 -22.20 -17.77 21.71
CA ALA A 204 -22.99 -18.46 22.70
C ALA A 204 -21.96 -19.02 23.69
N GLY A 205 -21.61 -18.17 24.66
CA GLY A 205 -20.80 -18.59 25.78
C GLY A 205 -21.43 -19.82 26.41
N ASP A 206 -20.56 -20.75 26.78
CA ASP A 206 -20.73 -21.46 28.04
C ASP A 206 -21.99 -22.35 28.12
N THR A 207 -22.20 -23.19 27.11
CA THR A 207 -22.89 -24.48 27.32
C THR A 207 -21.86 -25.56 27.07
N GLY A 208 -21.54 -26.30 28.13
CA GLY A 208 -20.42 -27.23 28.24
C GLY A 208 -20.55 -28.51 27.41
N ASP A 209 -20.84 -28.38 26.12
CA ASP A 209 -20.87 -29.46 25.17
C ASP A 209 -19.74 -29.27 24.15
N THR A 210 -19.09 -30.39 23.82
CA THR A 210 -17.95 -30.51 22.91
C THR A 210 -18.09 -29.64 21.66
N VAL A 211 -17.27 -28.60 21.54
CA VAL A 211 -17.24 -27.75 20.34
C VAL A 211 -16.66 -28.57 19.19
N GLU A 212 -17.50 -28.91 18.21
CA GLU A 212 -17.06 -29.71 17.07
C GLU A 212 -16.12 -28.93 16.14
N GLU A 213 -15.12 -29.64 15.62
CA GLU A 213 -14.22 -29.10 14.59
C GLU A 213 -14.94 -28.99 13.26
N ALA A 214 -14.77 -27.85 12.59
CA ALA A 214 -15.32 -27.63 11.28
C ALA A 214 -14.62 -28.49 10.23
N ARG A 215 -15.41 -29.17 9.40
CA ARG A 215 -14.94 -30.01 8.29
C ARG A 215 -15.20 -29.36 6.94
N GLU A 216 -16.20 -28.48 6.87
CA GLU A 216 -16.67 -27.86 5.65
C GLU A 216 -16.92 -26.36 5.88
N ALA A 217 -16.79 -25.57 4.81
CA ALA A 217 -17.17 -24.18 4.77
C ALA A 217 -18.35 -24.03 3.80
N LEU A 218 -19.49 -23.59 4.31
CA LEU A 218 -20.68 -23.25 3.51
C LEU A 218 -20.57 -21.80 3.05
N VAL A 219 -20.35 -21.59 1.76
CA VAL A 219 -20.08 -20.25 1.19
C VAL A 219 -21.29 -19.78 0.39
N PHE A 220 -21.71 -18.53 0.62
CA PHE A 220 -22.80 -17.87 -0.10
C PHE A 220 -22.25 -16.78 -1.03
N MET A 221 -22.65 -16.82 -2.30
CA MET A 221 -22.23 -15.87 -3.33
C MET A 221 -23.43 -15.36 -4.13
N LEU A 222 -23.50 -14.04 -4.34
CA LEU A 222 -24.44 -13.43 -5.26
C LEU A 222 -23.79 -13.26 -6.63
N VAL A 223 -24.44 -13.79 -7.65
CA VAL A 223 -24.06 -13.69 -9.05
C VAL A 223 -25.06 -12.80 -9.77
N ALA A 224 -24.62 -11.67 -10.29
CA ALA A 224 -25.49 -10.81 -11.06
C ALA A 224 -25.82 -11.47 -12.41
N LEU A 225 -27.11 -11.44 -12.79
CA LEU A 225 -27.60 -12.00 -14.05
C LEU A 225 -27.50 -10.99 -15.20
N ASN A 226 -27.75 -9.72 -14.88
CA ASN A 226 -27.74 -8.63 -15.86
C ASN A 226 -26.50 -7.74 -15.79
N CYS A 227 -25.49 -8.15 -15.01
CA CYS A 227 -24.21 -7.49 -14.87
C CYS A 227 -23.11 -8.56 -14.73
N SER A 228 -21.88 -8.24 -15.12
CA SER A 228 -20.74 -9.17 -15.09
C SER A 228 -19.99 -9.11 -13.75
N TRP A 229 -20.63 -9.40 -12.62
CA TRP A 229 -19.96 -9.46 -11.32
C TRP A 229 -20.51 -10.56 -10.41
N LYS A 230 -19.66 -11.00 -9.48
CA LYS A 230 -19.95 -11.98 -8.44
C LYS A 230 -19.39 -11.47 -7.11
N ILE A 231 -20.16 -11.55 -6.03
CA ILE A 231 -19.76 -11.08 -4.70
C ILE A 231 -20.01 -12.20 -3.67
N PRO A 232 -18.98 -12.70 -2.96
CA PRO A 232 -19.18 -13.55 -1.80
C PRO A 232 -19.82 -12.72 -0.69
N VAL A 233 -20.99 -13.14 -0.22
CA VAL A 233 -21.81 -12.39 0.75
C VAL A 233 -21.54 -12.87 2.18
N GLY A 234 -21.13 -14.11 2.34
CA GLY A 234 -20.84 -14.68 3.64
C GLY A 234 -20.41 -16.12 3.56
N TYR A 235 -19.90 -16.62 4.66
CA TYR A 235 -19.56 -18.02 4.81
C TYR A 235 -19.77 -18.46 6.26
N PHE A 236 -19.96 -19.76 6.45
CA PHE A 236 -20.14 -20.40 7.74
C PHE A 236 -19.27 -21.64 7.82
N LEU A 237 -18.77 -21.96 9.00
CA LEU A 237 -17.98 -23.15 9.26
C LEU A 237 -18.88 -24.22 9.85
N ILE A 238 -18.92 -25.41 9.25
CA ILE A 238 -19.87 -26.48 9.59
C ILE A 238 -19.15 -27.84 9.68
N ASN A 239 -19.80 -28.79 10.34
CA ASN A 239 -19.38 -30.20 10.38
C ASN A 239 -20.49 -31.08 9.77
N GLY A 240 -20.82 -30.79 8.52
CA GLY A 240 -22.00 -31.33 7.86
C GLY A 240 -23.29 -30.63 8.32
N LEU A 241 -24.22 -30.44 7.38
CA LEU A 241 -25.58 -30.02 7.66
C LEU A 241 -26.55 -30.91 6.88
N THR A 242 -27.68 -31.24 7.47
CA THR A 242 -28.78 -31.90 6.76
C THR A 242 -29.42 -30.93 5.76
N GLY A 243 -30.08 -31.48 4.72
CA GLY A 243 -30.80 -30.65 3.75
C GLY A 243 -31.87 -29.74 4.37
N ALA A 244 -32.51 -30.19 5.45
CA ALA A 244 -33.49 -29.42 6.19
C ALA A 244 -32.86 -28.22 6.93
N GLU A 245 -31.72 -28.43 7.59
CA GLU A 245 -30.99 -27.35 8.28
C GLU A 245 -30.48 -26.29 7.29
N LYS A 246 -30.02 -26.71 6.10
CA LYS A 246 -29.63 -25.80 5.03
C LYS A 246 -30.82 -24.96 4.55
N ALA A 247 -31.98 -25.58 4.34
CA ALA A 247 -33.19 -24.88 3.94
C ALA A 247 -33.61 -23.84 5.00
N ASN A 248 -33.54 -24.21 6.28
CA ASN A 248 -33.81 -23.28 7.38
C ASN A 248 -32.82 -22.10 7.39
N LEU A 249 -31.52 -22.34 7.18
CA LEU A 249 -30.52 -21.28 7.15
C LEU A 249 -30.77 -20.30 5.99
N LEU A 250 -31.14 -20.82 4.82
CA LEU A 250 -31.56 -20.01 3.67
C LEU A 250 -32.81 -19.19 3.96
N GLU A 251 -33.84 -19.81 4.53
CA GLU A 251 -35.14 -19.17 4.74
C GLU A 251 -35.10 -18.12 5.85
N PHE A 252 -34.49 -18.44 6.99
CA PHE A 252 -34.51 -17.55 8.16
C PHE A 252 -33.37 -16.52 8.17
N ARG A 253 -32.22 -16.79 7.54
CA ARG A 253 -31.07 -15.88 7.59
C ARG A 253 -30.73 -15.22 6.26
N VAL A 254 -30.73 -15.97 5.16
CA VAL A 254 -30.27 -15.42 3.88
C VAL A 254 -31.35 -14.56 3.23
N ARG A 255 -32.58 -15.06 3.15
CA ARG A 255 -33.71 -14.37 2.51
C ARG A 255 -34.00 -12.98 3.10
N PRO A 256 -34.17 -12.81 4.43
CA PRO A 256 -34.48 -11.50 5.01
C PRO A 256 -33.33 -10.51 4.83
N LEU A 257 -32.10 -10.98 4.96
CA LEU A 257 -30.91 -10.13 4.98
C LEU A 257 -30.64 -9.54 3.59
N ILE A 258 -30.84 -10.33 2.53
CA ILE A 258 -30.70 -9.83 1.16
C ILE A 258 -31.89 -8.93 0.78
N ARG A 259 -33.12 -9.26 1.20
CA ARG A 259 -34.31 -8.44 0.94
C ARG A 259 -34.26 -7.08 1.63
N CYS A 260 -33.76 -7.01 2.86
CA CYS A 260 -33.60 -5.77 3.63
C CYS A 260 -32.49 -4.87 3.07
N HIS A 261 -31.44 -5.44 2.49
CA HIS A 261 -30.31 -4.68 1.94
C HIS A 261 -30.46 -4.36 0.45
N SER A 262 -31.42 -5.02 -0.21
CA SER A 262 -31.54 -5.03 -1.66
C SER A 262 -32.95 -5.48 -2.00
N TYR A 263 -33.74 -4.62 -2.67
CA TYR A 263 -34.94 -5.07 -3.36
C TYR A 263 -34.52 -5.92 -4.58
N ILE A 264 -33.94 -7.09 -4.34
CA ILE A 264 -33.57 -8.10 -5.33
C ILE A 264 -34.77 -9.04 -5.43
N ASN A 265 -35.42 -9.06 -6.58
CA ASN A 265 -36.37 -10.12 -6.92
C ASN A 265 -35.56 -11.33 -7.39
N TYR A 266 -35.77 -12.47 -6.74
CA TYR A 266 -35.26 -13.76 -7.20
C TYR A 266 -36.23 -14.36 -8.20
N ILE A 267 -35.67 -15.08 -9.18
CA ILE A 267 -36.39 -16.07 -10.00
C ILE A 267 -36.07 -17.43 -9.39
#